data_AF-G9ZUP9-F1
#
_entry.id   AF-G9ZUP9-F1
#
_cell.length_a   1.000
_cell.length_b   1.000
_cell.length_c   1.000
_cell.angle_alpha   90.00
_cell.angle_beta   90.00
_cell.angle_gamma   90.00
#
_symmetry.space_group_name_H-M   'P 1'
#
loop_
_entity.id
_entity.type
_entity.pdbx_description
1 polymer ?
#
loop_
_entity_poly.entity_id
_entity_poly.type
_entity_poly.pdbx_seq_one_letter_code
_entity_poly.pdbx_strand_id
1 'polypeptide(L)'
;MSNPQPRTGLANDPRILAGAAAGLVSAVAALWTFNGLPLGTILFWFVPLPLFLAGLSFGLPSVFIALAVSGLALVIGSSWLGPVAVFMGTFGLPAALTLATGLRGARVDLGMPLALLGLWPAAMLLLIGMLLGSPEAGIEASLRQAVIESLTRMGVEAPEGMVDQIIRLKAGMLALWLAFVVVANAAIAQRQLTRRGLALYPALRWQQARLPRWYPVLPALAGLAWMLADPAAELLPLSLCLALMVPLLLQGLAALHSRLPPAKWRTAALTAAYVALLVFVLPAAIILVALGLVEQFGRRNPPPANT
;
A
#
# COMPACT_ATOMS: atom_id res chain seq x y z
N MET A 1 -38.03 -38.36 -11.85
CA MET A 1 -37.57 -36.95 -11.78
C MET A 1 -36.12 -36.94 -11.35
N SER A 2 -35.19 -36.86 -12.31
CA SER A 2 -33.75 -36.80 -12.05
C SER A 2 -33.39 -35.37 -11.63
N ASN A 3 -32.89 -35.20 -10.40
CA ASN A 3 -32.29 -33.93 -9.99
C ASN A 3 -31.14 -33.60 -10.94
N PRO A 4 -31.15 -32.44 -11.64
CA PRO A 4 -30.01 -32.03 -12.45
C PRO A 4 -28.82 -31.82 -11.50
N GLN A 5 -27.84 -32.72 -11.60
CA GLN A 5 -26.54 -32.56 -10.96
C GLN A 5 -25.98 -31.19 -11.35
N PRO A 6 -25.60 -30.33 -10.39
CA PRO A 6 -25.00 -29.04 -10.70
C PRO A 6 -23.74 -29.29 -11.54
N ARG A 7 -23.67 -28.68 -12.72
CA ARG A 7 -22.51 -28.79 -13.63
C ARG A 7 -21.29 -28.16 -12.97
N THR A 8 -20.54 -28.95 -12.22
CA THR A 8 -19.23 -28.60 -11.65
C THR A 8 -18.16 -28.65 -12.74
N GLY A 9 -18.20 -27.70 -13.66
CA GLY A 9 -17.14 -27.45 -14.64
C GLY A 9 -16.30 -26.25 -14.23
N LEU A 10 -15.01 -26.22 -14.59
CA LEU A 10 -14.10 -25.09 -14.34
C LEU A 10 -14.67 -23.74 -14.85
N ALA A 11 -15.46 -23.78 -15.92
CA ALA A 11 -16.11 -22.59 -16.49
C ALA A 11 -17.31 -22.06 -15.67
N ASN A 12 -17.79 -22.82 -14.68
CA ASN A 12 -18.92 -22.43 -13.83
C ASN A 12 -18.51 -22.05 -12.40
N ASP A 13 -17.21 -22.14 -12.06
CA ASP A 13 -16.75 -21.68 -10.74
C ASP A 13 -16.69 -20.14 -10.73
N PRO A 14 -17.52 -19.47 -9.92
CA PRO A 14 -17.56 -18.00 -9.88
C PRO A 14 -16.22 -17.39 -9.43
N ARG A 15 -15.39 -18.13 -8.68
CA ARG A 15 -14.06 -17.68 -8.25
C ARG A 15 -13.09 -17.58 -9.42
N ILE A 16 -13.16 -18.55 -10.34
CA ILE A 16 -12.31 -18.60 -11.53
C ILE A 16 -12.71 -17.45 -12.47
N LEU A 17 -14.00 -17.30 -12.73
CA LEU A 17 -14.51 -16.23 -13.61
C LEU A 17 -14.19 -14.83 -13.05
N ALA A 18 -14.47 -14.60 -11.78
CA ALA A 18 -14.19 -13.32 -11.13
C ALA A 18 -12.68 -13.03 -11.06
N GLY A 19 -11.88 -14.03 -10.71
CA GLY A 19 -10.42 -13.92 -10.70
C GLY A 19 -9.87 -13.58 -12.08
N ALA A 20 -10.28 -14.30 -13.13
CA ALA A 20 -9.84 -14.05 -14.49
C ALA A 20 -10.25 -12.66 -14.99
N ALA A 21 -11.51 -12.25 -14.76
CA ALA A 21 -11.99 -10.93 -15.13
C ALA A 21 -11.21 -9.82 -14.41
N ALA A 22 -11.02 -9.94 -13.10
CA ALA A 22 -10.21 -8.99 -12.33
C ALA A 22 -8.77 -8.93 -12.83
N GLY A 23 -8.16 -10.09 -13.08
CA GLY A 23 -6.80 -10.19 -13.58
C GLY A 23 -6.61 -9.50 -14.93
N LEU A 24 -7.54 -9.71 -15.87
CA LEU A 24 -7.51 -9.06 -17.18
C LEU A 24 -7.70 -7.54 -17.06
N VAL A 25 -8.68 -7.07 -16.28
CA VAL A 25 -8.92 -5.63 -16.10
C VAL A 25 -7.69 -4.95 -15.47
N SER A 26 -7.10 -5.55 -14.44
CA SER A 26 -5.88 -5.04 -13.82
C SER A 26 -4.68 -5.03 -14.78
N ALA A 27 -4.51 -6.06 -15.61
CA ALA A 27 -3.45 -6.11 -16.62
C ALA A 27 -3.65 -5.09 -17.73
N VAL A 28 -4.87 -4.91 -18.23
CA VAL A 28 -5.19 -3.90 -19.24
C VAL A 28 -4.88 -2.50 -18.70
N ALA A 29 -5.30 -2.18 -17.47
CA ALA A 29 -4.99 -0.88 -16.86
C ALA A 29 -3.47 -0.65 -16.70
N ALA A 30 -2.72 -1.69 -16.32
CA ALA A 30 -1.27 -1.61 -16.22
C ALA A 30 -0.60 -1.43 -17.59
N LEU A 31 -0.96 -2.24 -18.60
CA LEU A 31 -0.46 -2.12 -19.98
C LEU A 31 -0.81 -0.76 -20.58
N TRP A 32 -2.00 -0.23 -20.33
CA TRP A 32 -2.42 1.09 -20.80
C TRP A 32 -1.43 2.18 -20.35
N THR A 33 -0.97 2.07 -19.10
CA THR A 33 0.03 2.97 -18.52
C THR A 33 1.40 2.74 -19.11
N PHE A 34 1.85 1.49 -19.20
CA PHE A 34 3.19 1.16 -19.70
C PHE A 34 3.38 1.48 -21.19
N ASN A 35 2.30 1.49 -21.97
CA ASN A 35 2.30 1.93 -23.36
C ASN A 35 2.11 3.45 -23.51
N GLY A 36 2.07 4.21 -22.41
CA GLY A 36 1.98 5.67 -22.44
C GLY A 36 0.66 6.21 -22.98
N LEU A 37 -0.42 5.43 -22.93
CA LEU A 37 -1.72 5.83 -23.47
C LEU A 37 -2.37 6.92 -22.59
N PRO A 38 -3.24 7.77 -23.18
CA PRO A 38 -3.96 8.80 -22.44
C PRO A 38 -4.69 8.22 -21.23
N LEU A 39 -4.68 8.95 -20.11
CA LEU A 39 -5.26 8.54 -18.81
C LEU A 39 -4.59 7.32 -18.15
N GLY A 40 -3.54 6.75 -18.74
CA GLY A 40 -2.82 5.60 -18.19
C GLY A 40 -2.37 5.83 -16.75
N THR A 41 -1.71 6.96 -16.48
CA THR A 41 -1.26 7.30 -15.12
C THR A 41 -2.39 7.32 -14.08
N ILE A 42 -3.60 7.72 -14.46
CA ILE A 42 -4.75 7.72 -13.55
C ILE A 42 -5.24 6.28 -13.33
N LEU A 43 -5.42 5.52 -14.41
CA LEU A 43 -5.83 4.11 -14.37
C LEU A 43 -4.85 3.24 -13.58
N PHE A 44 -3.56 3.54 -13.64
CA PHE A 44 -2.50 2.84 -12.92
C PHE A 44 -2.77 2.76 -11.42
N TRP A 45 -3.26 3.84 -10.82
CA TRP A 45 -3.55 3.90 -9.39
C TRP A 45 -4.78 3.10 -8.98
N PHE A 46 -5.61 2.67 -9.94
CA PHE A 46 -6.76 1.80 -9.72
C PHE A 46 -6.51 0.34 -10.10
N VAL A 47 -5.28 -0.01 -10.52
CA VAL A 47 -4.90 -1.39 -10.86
C VAL A 47 -5.17 -2.40 -9.72
N PRO A 48 -5.01 -2.08 -8.43
CA PRO A 48 -5.38 -3.01 -7.35
C PRO A 48 -6.88 -3.20 -7.16
N LEU A 49 -7.73 -2.28 -7.66
CA LEU A 49 -9.17 -2.29 -7.39
C LEU A 49 -9.85 -3.61 -7.81
N PRO A 50 -9.66 -4.12 -9.04
CA PRO A 50 -10.26 -5.39 -9.45
C PRO A 50 -9.79 -6.56 -8.61
N LEU A 51 -8.51 -6.57 -8.18
CA LEU A 51 -7.96 -7.62 -7.30
C LEU A 51 -8.68 -7.63 -5.94
N PHE A 52 -8.88 -6.45 -5.34
CA PHE A 52 -9.63 -6.32 -4.09
C PHE A 52 -11.11 -6.69 -4.26
N LEU A 53 -11.74 -6.28 -5.37
CA LEU A 53 -13.12 -6.67 -5.67
C LEU A 53 -13.26 -8.19 -5.72
N ALA A 54 -12.39 -8.88 -6.47
CA ALA A 54 -12.41 -10.34 -6.57
C ALA A 54 -12.15 -11.02 -5.21
N GLY A 55 -11.16 -10.56 -4.46
CA GLY A 55 -10.79 -11.16 -3.18
C GLY A 55 -11.83 -10.98 -2.08
N LEU A 56 -12.42 -9.79 -1.97
CA LEU A 56 -13.44 -9.49 -0.95
C LEU A 56 -14.82 -10.10 -1.26
N SER A 57 -15.08 -10.46 -2.53
CA SER A 57 -16.36 -11.07 -2.96
C SER A 57 -16.30 -12.59 -3.18
N PHE A 58 -15.13 -13.16 -3.48
CA PHE A 58 -14.96 -14.59 -3.78
C PHE A 58 -13.87 -15.28 -2.96
N GLY A 59 -13.15 -14.54 -2.11
CA GLY A 59 -12.11 -15.05 -1.22
C GLY A 59 -10.71 -15.08 -1.84
N LEU A 60 -9.73 -15.55 -1.08
CA LEU A 60 -8.33 -15.52 -1.49
C LEU A 60 -8.00 -16.29 -2.79
N PRO A 61 -8.65 -17.44 -3.12
CA PRO A 61 -8.36 -18.15 -4.36
C PRO A 61 -8.57 -17.31 -5.62
N SER A 62 -9.59 -16.44 -5.66
CA SER A 62 -9.85 -15.59 -6.83
C SER A 62 -8.73 -14.56 -7.05
N VAL A 63 -8.05 -14.13 -5.99
CA VAL A 63 -6.91 -13.20 -6.06
C VAL A 63 -5.72 -13.87 -6.71
N PHE A 64 -5.38 -15.11 -6.32
CA PHE A 64 -4.28 -15.85 -6.94
C PHE A 64 -4.53 -16.12 -8.42
N ILE A 65 -5.78 -16.44 -8.78
CA ILE A 65 -6.18 -16.56 -10.18
C ILE A 65 -6.02 -15.22 -10.89
N ALA A 66 -6.47 -14.12 -10.29
CA ALA A 66 -6.30 -12.78 -10.86
C ALA A 66 -4.83 -12.42 -11.08
N LEU A 67 -3.95 -12.72 -10.12
CA LEU A 67 -2.51 -12.50 -10.27
C LEU A 67 -1.91 -13.35 -11.39
N ALA A 68 -2.25 -14.64 -11.47
CA ALA A 68 -1.78 -15.52 -12.53
C ALA A 68 -2.23 -15.02 -13.91
N VAL A 69 -3.50 -14.65 -14.05
CA VAL A 69 -4.07 -14.12 -15.29
C VAL A 69 -3.49 -12.77 -15.65
N SER A 70 -3.32 -11.85 -14.68
CA SER A 70 -2.64 -10.56 -14.94
C SER A 70 -1.20 -10.77 -15.37
N GLY A 71 -0.46 -11.64 -14.69
CA GLY A 71 0.93 -11.95 -15.01
C GLY A 71 1.07 -12.49 -16.42
N LEU A 72 0.25 -13.47 -16.79
CA LEU A 72 0.25 -14.04 -18.14
C LEU A 72 -0.11 -12.99 -19.20
N ALA A 73 -1.15 -12.18 -18.95
CA ALA A 73 -1.55 -11.12 -19.87
C ALA A 73 -0.45 -10.06 -20.06
N LEU A 74 0.27 -9.71 -18.99
CA LEU A 74 1.42 -8.80 -19.06
C LEU A 74 2.60 -9.41 -19.83
N VAL A 75 2.91 -10.70 -19.63
CA VAL A 75 3.95 -11.40 -20.40
C VAL A 75 3.61 -11.42 -21.89
N ILE A 76 2.34 -11.67 -22.25
CA ILE A 76 1.92 -11.69 -23.65
C ILE A 76 1.91 -10.26 -24.24
N GLY A 77 1.48 -9.28 -23.45
CA GLY A 77 1.31 -7.88 -23.89
C GLY A 77 2.58 -7.04 -23.84
N SER A 78 3.73 -7.59 -23.43
CA SER A 78 5.00 -6.88 -23.35
C SER A 78 6.17 -7.71 -23.84
N SER A 79 7.21 -7.06 -24.37
CA SER A 79 8.39 -7.73 -24.95
C SER A 79 9.43 -8.20 -23.91
N TRP A 80 9.24 -7.86 -22.63
CA TRP A 80 10.18 -8.18 -21.55
C TRP A 80 9.44 -8.28 -20.20
N LEU A 81 10.08 -8.85 -19.18
CA LEU A 81 9.42 -9.18 -17.90
C LEU A 81 9.24 -7.99 -16.92
N GLY A 82 9.73 -6.80 -17.26
CA GLY A 82 9.67 -5.62 -16.39
C GLY A 82 8.27 -5.21 -15.95
N PRO A 83 7.29 -5.08 -16.86
CA PRO A 83 5.90 -4.79 -16.52
C PRO A 83 5.32 -5.76 -15.47
N VAL A 84 5.66 -7.06 -15.57
CA VAL A 84 5.23 -8.07 -14.59
C VAL A 84 5.86 -7.79 -13.23
N ALA A 85 7.17 -7.53 -13.18
CA ALA A 85 7.88 -7.23 -11.95
C ALA A 85 7.34 -5.97 -11.27
N VAL A 86 7.12 -4.88 -12.04
CA VAL A 86 6.55 -3.63 -11.53
C VAL A 86 5.12 -3.83 -11.04
N PHE A 87 4.28 -4.53 -11.81
CA PHE A 87 2.90 -4.84 -11.42
C PHE A 87 2.84 -5.67 -10.13
N MET A 88 3.60 -6.77 -10.06
CA MET A 88 3.61 -7.66 -8.91
C MET A 88 4.20 -6.97 -7.68
N GLY A 89 5.31 -6.26 -7.87
CA GLY A 89 6.01 -5.53 -6.81
C GLY A 89 5.19 -4.38 -6.22
N THR A 90 4.43 -3.67 -7.06
CA THR A 90 3.71 -2.46 -6.64
C THR A 90 2.28 -2.77 -6.22
N PHE A 91 1.58 -3.66 -6.92
CA PHE A 91 0.13 -3.82 -6.74
C PHE A 91 -0.28 -5.25 -6.42
N GLY A 92 0.22 -6.21 -7.20
CA GLY A 92 -0.23 -7.60 -7.11
C GLY A 92 0.06 -8.24 -5.76
N LEU A 93 1.33 -8.28 -5.37
CA LEU A 93 1.77 -8.88 -4.10
C LEU A 93 1.26 -8.11 -2.88
N PRO A 94 1.32 -6.76 -2.83
CA PRO A 94 0.71 -6.01 -1.73
C PRO A 94 -0.76 -6.30 -1.53
N ALA A 95 -1.56 -6.31 -2.62
CA ALA A 95 -2.99 -6.61 -2.53
C ALA A 95 -3.24 -8.03 -2.04
N ALA A 96 -2.52 -9.02 -2.58
CA ALA A 96 -2.66 -10.41 -2.18
C ALA A 96 -2.22 -10.65 -0.73
N LEU A 97 -1.10 -10.07 -0.27
CA LEU A 97 -0.64 -10.19 1.11
C LEU A 97 -1.61 -9.51 2.09
N THR A 98 -2.13 -8.34 1.73
CA THR A 98 -3.13 -7.62 2.53
C THR A 98 -4.40 -8.46 2.69
N LEU A 99 -4.87 -9.10 1.62
CA LEU A 99 -6.03 -9.98 1.67
C LEU A 99 -5.74 -11.30 2.40
N ALA A 100 -4.60 -11.92 2.14
CA ALA A 100 -4.22 -13.20 2.75
C ALA A 100 -4.04 -13.08 4.27
N THR A 101 -3.48 -11.96 4.74
CA THR A 101 -3.29 -11.73 6.17
C THR A 101 -4.53 -11.15 6.85
N GLY A 102 -5.40 -10.49 6.09
CA GLY A 102 -6.60 -9.86 6.61
C GLY A 102 -7.82 -10.78 6.69
N LEU A 103 -8.00 -11.67 5.71
CA LEU A 103 -9.14 -12.58 5.66
C LEU A 103 -8.87 -13.81 6.53
N ARG A 104 -9.43 -13.85 7.74
CA ARG A 104 -9.25 -14.95 8.71
C ARG A 104 -10.60 -15.59 9.04
N GLY A 105 -10.96 -16.62 8.29
CA GLY A 105 -12.22 -17.34 8.47
C GLY A 105 -13.42 -16.42 8.21
N ALA A 106 -14.33 -16.27 9.17
CA ALA A 106 -15.47 -15.35 9.07
C ALA A 106 -15.18 -13.92 9.54
N ARG A 107 -13.94 -13.63 9.98
CA ARG A 107 -13.56 -12.32 10.54
C ARG A 107 -12.48 -11.67 9.67
N VAL A 108 -12.46 -10.34 9.68
CA VAL A 108 -11.37 -9.57 9.07
C VAL A 108 -10.49 -8.99 10.16
N ASP A 109 -9.21 -9.37 10.15
CA ASP A 109 -8.18 -8.87 11.05
C ASP A 109 -7.33 -7.82 10.34
N LEU A 110 -7.41 -6.56 10.77
CA LEU A 110 -6.72 -5.47 10.08
C LEU A 110 -5.30 -5.21 10.60
N GLY A 111 -4.84 -5.93 11.63
CA GLY A 111 -3.55 -5.61 12.25
C GLY A 111 -2.36 -5.89 11.34
N MET A 112 -2.27 -7.12 10.83
CA MET A 112 -1.19 -7.48 9.90
C MET A 112 -1.30 -6.77 8.54
N PRO A 113 -2.50 -6.65 7.91
CA PRO A 113 -2.68 -5.82 6.72
C PRO A 113 -2.17 -4.38 6.89
N LEU A 114 -2.44 -3.75 8.03
CA LEU A 114 -1.95 -2.40 8.33
C LEU A 114 -0.41 -2.37 8.45
N ALA A 115 0.19 -3.35 9.13
CA ALA A 115 1.64 -3.46 9.24
C ALA A 115 2.32 -3.66 7.87
N LEU A 116 1.71 -4.45 6.99
CA LEU A 116 2.20 -4.71 5.64
C LEU A 116 2.34 -3.45 4.79
N LEU A 117 1.55 -2.41 5.04
CA LEU A 117 1.66 -1.14 4.33
C LEU A 117 3.02 -0.46 4.53
N GLY A 118 3.71 -0.74 5.65
CA GLY A 118 5.08 -0.28 5.88
C GLY A 118 6.13 -1.37 5.64
N LEU A 119 5.84 -2.63 5.97
CA LEU A 119 6.78 -3.74 5.77
C LEU A 119 7.06 -3.99 4.29
N TRP A 120 6.05 -3.89 3.43
CA TRP A 120 6.22 -4.18 2.02
C TRP A 120 7.14 -3.18 1.31
N PRO A 121 6.91 -1.86 1.39
CA PRO A 121 7.87 -0.88 0.86
C PRO A 121 9.26 -1.05 1.47
N ALA A 122 9.37 -1.32 2.77
CA ALA A 122 10.66 -1.55 3.42
C ALA A 122 11.38 -2.79 2.87
N ALA A 123 10.66 -3.89 2.66
CA ALA A 123 11.19 -5.10 2.05
C ALA A 123 11.63 -4.88 0.60
N MET A 124 10.85 -4.11 -0.18
CA MET A 124 11.24 -3.72 -1.53
C MET A 124 12.49 -2.84 -1.54
N LEU A 125 12.61 -1.87 -0.63
CA LEU A 125 13.82 -1.05 -0.49
C LEU A 125 15.05 -1.91 -0.16
N LEU A 126 14.93 -2.84 0.78
CA LEU A 126 16.00 -3.79 1.11
C LEU A 126 16.37 -4.68 -0.08
N LEU A 127 15.38 -5.23 -0.77
CA LEU A 127 15.59 -6.10 -1.92
C LEU A 127 16.29 -5.37 -3.07
N ILE A 128 15.80 -4.17 -3.42
CA ILE A 128 16.45 -3.31 -4.41
C ILE A 128 17.87 -2.98 -3.94
N GLY A 129 18.08 -2.76 -2.64
CA GLY A 129 19.40 -2.47 -2.05
C GLY A 129 20.38 -3.61 -2.24
N MET A 130 19.91 -4.84 -2.03
CA MET A 130 20.71 -6.05 -2.20
C MET A 130 20.97 -6.37 -3.68
N LEU A 131 20.01 -6.11 -4.57
CA LEU A 131 20.11 -6.45 -5.99
C LEU A 131 20.86 -5.41 -6.83
N LEU A 132 20.72 -4.12 -6.50
CA LEU A 132 21.27 -3.01 -7.27
C LEU A 132 22.43 -2.30 -6.56
N GLY A 133 22.66 -2.57 -5.28
CA GLY A 133 23.80 -2.02 -4.56
C GLY A 133 25.10 -2.63 -5.06
N SER A 134 25.80 -1.95 -5.98
CA SER A 134 27.21 -2.23 -6.19
C SER A 134 28.01 -1.76 -4.95
N PRO A 135 29.13 -2.41 -4.60
CA PRO A 135 30.00 -1.98 -3.51
C PRO A 135 30.54 -0.55 -3.64
N GLU A 136 30.54 0.00 -4.87
CA GLU A 136 31.23 1.24 -5.22
C GLU A 136 30.27 2.41 -5.54
N ALA A 137 29.00 2.16 -5.90
CA ALA A 137 28.06 3.23 -6.27
C ALA A 137 26.76 3.23 -5.45
N GLY A 138 26.27 2.08 -4.96
CA GLY A 138 25.06 1.98 -4.14
C GLY A 138 23.76 2.49 -4.81
N ILE A 139 22.61 2.24 -4.16
CA ILE A 139 21.30 2.78 -4.58
C ILE A 139 21.31 4.31 -4.68
N GLU A 140 22.04 4.95 -3.78
CA GLU A 140 22.07 6.39 -3.66
C GLU A 140 22.62 7.06 -4.92
N ALA A 141 23.72 6.56 -5.50
CA ALA A 141 24.26 7.14 -6.72
C ALA A 141 23.30 6.96 -7.91
N SER A 142 22.65 5.80 -8.03
CA SER A 142 21.68 5.55 -9.11
C SER A 142 20.44 6.44 -8.99
N LEU A 143 19.89 6.62 -7.78
CA LEU A 143 18.78 7.53 -7.53
C LEU A 143 19.19 8.99 -7.75
N ARG A 144 20.39 9.37 -7.29
CA ARG A 144 20.96 10.70 -7.49
C ARG A 144 21.09 11.02 -8.97
N GLN A 145 21.67 10.12 -9.74
CA GLN A 145 21.82 10.28 -11.18
C GLN A 145 20.47 10.40 -11.88
N ALA A 146 19.49 9.55 -11.56
CA ALA A 146 18.16 9.63 -12.14
C ALA A 146 17.43 10.94 -11.81
N VAL A 147 17.61 11.46 -10.59
CA VAL A 147 17.04 12.76 -10.19
C VAL A 147 17.73 13.91 -10.91
N ILE A 148 19.06 13.92 -11.00
CA ILE A 148 19.83 14.93 -11.73
C ILE A 148 19.40 14.94 -13.19
N GLU A 149 19.41 13.79 -13.87
CA GLU A 149 19.00 13.67 -15.26
C GLU A 149 17.56 14.18 -15.49
N SER A 150 16.64 13.89 -14.56
CA SER A 150 15.28 14.40 -14.64
C SER A 150 15.19 15.91 -14.46
N LEU A 151 15.98 16.52 -13.56
CA LEU A 151 16.01 17.96 -13.32
C LEU A 151 16.66 18.71 -14.49
N THR A 152 17.75 18.17 -15.04
CA THR A 152 18.41 18.71 -16.23
C THR A 152 17.46 18.71 -17.44
N ARG A 153 16.66 17.65 -17.63
CA ARG A 153 15.63 17.62 -18.68
C ARG A 153 14.54 18.68 -18.51
N MET A 154 14.31 19.16 -17.28
CA MET A 154 13.38 20.25 -16.97
C MET A 154 14.07 21.63 -17.01
N GLY A 155 15.35 21.70 -17.36
CA GLY A 155 16.13 22.95 -17.37
C GLY A 155 16.42 23.52 -15.98
N VAL A 156 16.33 22.70 -14.94
CA VAL A 156 16.56 23.10 -13.55
C VAL A 156 17.95 22.64 -13.10
N GLU A 157 18.85 23.58 -12.84
CA GLU A 157 20.09 23.32 -12.11
C GLU A 157 19.79 23.36 -10.61
N ALA A 158 19.72 22.19 -9.98
CA ALA A 158 19.45 22.09 -8.55
C ALA A 158 20.76 22.02 -7.75
N PRO A 159 20.92 22.82 -6.68
CA PRO A 159 22.03 22.65 -5.73
C PRO A 159 22.07 21.23 -5.16
N GLU A 160 23.26 20.68 -4.91
CA GLU A 160 23.41 19.30 -4.41
C GLU A 160 22.60 19.02 -3.13
N GLY A 161 22.56 19.98 -2.21
CA GLY A 161 21.76 19.87 -0.98
C GLY A 161 20.25 19.79 -1.22
N MET A 162 19.74 20.31 -2.35
CA MET A 162 18.33 20.17 -2.75
C MET A 162 18.06 18.77 -3.31
N VAL A 163 18.99 18.23 -4.11
CA VAL A 163 18.91 16.87 -4.66
C VAL A 163 18.85 15.84 -3.53
N ASP A 164 19.67 16.02 -2.49
CA ASP A 164 19.69 15.13 -1.31
C ASP A 164 18.36 15.12 -0.57
N GLN A 165 17.77 16.30 -0.35
CA GLN A 165 16.47 16.42 0.30
C GLN A 165 15.36 15.76 -0.53
N ILE A 166 15.39 15.92 -1.85
CA ILE A 166 14.42 15.31 -2.76
C ILE A 166 14.51 13.79 -2.69
N ILE A 167 15.72 13.20 -2.72
CA ILE A 167 15.91 11.74 -2.69
C ILE A 167 15.42 11.17 -1.35
N ARG A 168 15.81 11.80 -0.23
CA ARG A 168 15.39 11.38 1.12
C ARG A 168 13.88 11.41 1.29
N LEU A 169 13.22 12.47 0.81
CA LEU A 169 11.77 12.63 0.92
C LEU A 169 11.01 11.68 -0.01
N LYS A 170 11.55 11.38 -1.20
CA LYS A 170 10.90 10.52 -2.20
C LYS A 170 10.64 9.11 -1.70
N ALA A 171 11.56 8.49 -0.96
CA ALA A 171 11.38 7.12 -0.47
C ALA A 171 10.22 7.01 0.53
N GLY A 172 10.18 7.91 1.52
CA GLY A 172 9.06 7.97 2.48
C GLY A 172 7.73 8.31 1.82
N MET A 173 7.75 9.24 0.86
CA MET A 173 6.56 9.64 0.11
C MET A 173 6.03 8.51 -0.78
N LEU A 174 6.92 7.71 -1.39
CA LEU A 174 6.53 6.55 -2.20
C LEU A 174 5.90 5.45 -1.34
N ALA A 175 6.46 5.17 -0.15
CA ALA A 175 5.87 4.23 0.79
C ALA A 175 4.47 4.70 1.26
N LEU A 176 4.34 5.99 1.62
CA LEU A 176 3.06 6.59 2.01
C LEU A 176 2.04 6.54 0.87
N TRP A 177 2.46 6.88 -0.35
CA TRP A 177 1.61 6.86 -1.53
C TRP A 177 1.14 5.45 -1.85
N LEU A 178 2.04 4.46 -1.78
CA LEU A 178 1.69 3.06 -2.01
C LEU A 178 0.69 2.56 -0.98
N ALA A 179 0.91 2.88 0.30
CA ALA A 179 -0.03 2.56 1.36
C ALA A 179 -1.40 3.19 1.12
N PHE A 180 -1.44 4.46 0.69
CA PHE A 180 -2.67 5.16 0.35
C PHE A 180 -3.40 4.47 -0.81
N VAL A 181 -2.70 4.14 -1.90
CA VAL A 181 -3.27 3.45 -3.06
C VAL A 181 -3.88 2.11 -2.66
N VAL A 182 -3.16 1.30 -1.88
CA VAL A 182 -3.65 -0.02 -1.42
C VAL A 182 -4.89 0.15 -0.54
N VAL A 183 -4.86 1.02 0.47
CA VAL A 183 -5.98 1.24 1.40
C VAL A 183 -7.19 1.84 0.69
N ALA A 184 -6.99 2.84 -0.17
CA ALA A 184 -8.07 3.49 -0.91
C ALA A 184 -8.78 2.49 -1.81
N ASN A 185 -8.04 1.68 -2.59
CA ASN A 185 -8.64 0.67 -3.45
C ASN A 185 -9.39 -0.42 -2.65
N ALA A 186 -8.81 -0.89 -1.55
CA ALA A 186 -9.48 -1.84 -0.65
C ALA A 186 -10.79 -1.25 -0.07
N ALA A 187 -10.77 0.01 0.36
CA ALA A 187 -11.93 0.70 0.91
C ALA A 187 -13.01 0.95 -0.14
N ILE A 188 -12.63 1.34 -1.37
CA ILE A 188 -13.56 1.51 -2.50
C ILE A 188 -14.20 0.18 -2.86
N ALA A 189 -13.41 -0.89 -3.00
CA ALA A 189 -13.91 -2.23 -3.28
C ALA A 189 -14.91 -2.70 -2.22
N GLN A 190 -14.54 -2.61 -0.93
CA GLN A 190 -15.43 -2.99 0.17
C GLN A 190 -16.74 -2.19 0.15
N ARG A 191 -16.66 -0.86 -0.07
CA ARG A 191 -17.84 0.01 -0.12
C ARG A 191 -18.76 -0.38 -1.27
N GLN A 192 -18.23 -0.65 -2.46
CA GLN A 192 -19.02 -1.07 -3.61
C GLN A 192 -19.69 -2.42 -3.38
N LEU A 193 -18.96 -3.40 -2.86
CA LEU A 193 -19.48 -4.74 -2.57
C LEU A 193 -20.56 -4.71 -1.48
N THR A 194 -20.32 -3.96 -0.40
CA THR A 194 -21.30 -3.83 0.71
C THR A 194 -22.59 -3.19 0.21
N ARG A 195 -22.50 -2.14 -0.62
CA ARG A 195 -23.67 -1.48 -1.23
C ARG A 195 -24.48 -2.40 -2.14
N ARG A 196 -23.83 -3.38 -2.76
CA ARG A 196 -24.47 -4.34 -3.67
C ARG A 196 -24.89 -5.65 -2.99
N GLY A 197 -24.64 -5.80 -1.68
CA GLY A 197 -24.90 -7.06 -0.96
C GLY A 197 -24.00 -8.23 -1.39
N LEU A 198 -22.86 -7.93 -2.02
CA LEU A 198 -21.91 -8.92 -2.57
C LEU A 198 -20.65 -9.10 -1.70
N ALA A 199 -20.56 -8.38 -0.58
CA ALA A 199 -19.43 -8.49 0.32
C ALA A 199 -19.53 -9.80 1.12
N LEU A 200 -18.52 -10.67 1.01
CA LEU A 200 -18.43 -11.86 1.85
C LEU A 200 -18.17 -11.52 3.32
N TYR A 201 -17.56 -10.37 3.56
CA TYR A 201 -17.10 -9.93 4.87
C TYR A 201 -17.78 -8.63 5.29
N PRO A 202 -17.99 -8.43 6.60
CA PRO A 202 -18.54 -7.18 7.12
C PRO A 202 -17.63 -5.99 6.78
N ALA A 203 -18.23 -4.80 6.76
CA ALA A 203 -17.50 -3.56 6.45
C ALA A 203 -16.30 -3.36 7.39
N LEU A 204 -15.15 -3.05 6.80
CA LEU A 204 -13.88 -2.86 7.50
C LEU A 204 -13.96 -1.66 8.45
N ARG A 205 -13.78 -1.90 9.75
CA ARG A 205 -13.73 -0.86 10.77
C ARG A 205 -12.27 -0.40 10.97
N TRP A 206 -11.74 0.34 9.99
CA TRP A 206 -10.36 0.85 10.01
C TRP A 206 -9.98 1.62 11.28
N GLN A 207 -10.95 2.29 11.92
CA GLN A 207 -10.77 2.99 13.20
C GLN A 207 -10.37 2.05 14.35
N GLN A 208 -10.74 0.77 14.26
CA GLN A 208 -10.46 -0.27 15.25
C GLN A 208 -9.20 -1.08 14.91
N ALA A 209 -8.63 -0.87 13.72
CA ALA A 209 -7.38 -1.51 13.35
C ALA A 209 -6.29 -1.12 14.35
N ARG A 210 -5.53 -2.12 14.80
CA ARG A 210 -4.36 -1.93 15.66
C ARG A 210 -3.20 -2.65 15.03
N LEU A 211 -2.04 -2.01 15.02
CA LEU A 211 -0.81 -2.67 14.63
C LEU A 211 -0.50 -3.86 15.57
N PRO A 212 0.25 -4.86 15.10
CA PRO A 212 0.85 -5.86 15.99
C PRO A 212 1.73 -5.16 17.04
N ARG A 213 1.73 -5.67 18.27
CA ARG A 213 2.46 -5.05 19.39
C ARG A 213 3.97 -4.90 19.16
N TRP A 214 4.55 -5.79 18.35
CA TRP A 214 5.96 -5.75 17.98
C TRP A 214 6.29 -4.69 16.91
N TYR A 215 5.29 -4.20 16.18
CA TYR A 215 5.52 -3.34 15.01
C TYR A 215 6.29 -2.05 15.33
N PRO A 216 5.96 -1.28 16.40
CA PRO A 216 6.66 -0.02 16.70
C PRO A 216 8.17 -0.16 16.94
N VAL A 217 8.65 -1.37 17.24
CA VAL A 217 10.08 -1.64 17.43
C VAL A 217 10.83 -1.49 16.09
N LEU A 218 10.22 -1.85 14.96
CA LEU A 218 10.89 -1.80 13.66
C LEU A 218 11.30 -0.38 13.22
N PRO A 219 10.40 0.62 13.17
CA PRO A 219 10.80 1.97 12.82
C PRO A 219 11.75 2.58 13.87
N ALA A 220 11.66 2.18 15.15
CA ALA A 220 12.62 2.60 16.17
C ALA A 220 14.03 2.07 15.89
N LEU A 221 14.17 0.79 15.54
CA LEU A 221 15.45 0.19 15.15
C LEU A 221 16.01 0.82 13.87
N ALA A 222 15.17 1.07 12.86
CA ALA A 222 15.59 1.77 11.65
C ALA A 222 16.04 3.21 11.92
N GLY A 223 15.34 3.92 12.82
CA GLY A 223 15.74 5.24 13.29
C GLY A 223 17.07 5.23 14.03
N LEU A 224 17.31 4.26 14.92
CA LEU A 224 18.60 4.07 15.59
C LEU A 224 19.72 3.76 14.59
N ALA A 225 19.47 2.86 13.63
CA ALA A 225 20.42 2.55 12.57
C ALA A 225 20.76 3.79 11.73
N TRP A 226 19.79 4.67 11.48
CA TRP A 226 20.02 5.94 10.79
C TRP A 226 20.89 6.89 11.62
N MET A 227 20.62 7.03 12.92
CA MET A 227 21.42 7.89 13.80
C MET A 227 22.88 7.42 13.96
N LEU A 228 23.12 6.12 13.79
CA LEU A 228 24.46 5.51 13.90
C LEU A 228 25.15 5.35 12.53
N ALA A 229 24.47 5.64 11.42
CA ALA A 229 25.02 5.47 10.08
C ALA A 229 25.97 6.62 9.73
N ASP A 230 27.03 6.29 9.00
CA ASP A 230 27.88 7.30 8.36
C ASP A 230 27.07 8.11 7.32
N PRO A 231 27.42 9.39 7.06
CA PRO A 231 26.73 10.22 6.08
C PRO A 231 26.61 9.62 4.68
N ALA A 232 27.53 8.72 4.31
CA ALA A 232 27.50 8.02 3.01
C ALA A 232 26.52 6.83 2.96
N ALA A 233 26.02 6.36 4.10
CA ALA A 233 25.16 5.18 4.22
C ALA A 233 23.80 5.48 4.87
N GLU A 234 23.53 6.73 5.22
CA GLU A 234 22.36 7.13 6.01
C GLU A 234 21.03 7.06 5.25
N LEU A 235 21.05 7.06 3.91
CA LEU A 235 19.84 7.13 3.08
C LEU A 235 18.95 5.90 3.25
N LEU A 236 19.53 4.69 3.24
CA LEU A 236 18.77 3.44 3.37
C LEU A 236 18.06 3.33 4.73
N PRO A 237 18.75 3.44 5.89
CA PRO A 237 18.08 3.34 7.19
C PRO A 237 17.06 4.46 7.41
N LEU A 238 17.31 5.68 6.90
CA LEU A 238 16.31 6.75 6.92
C LEU A 238 15.06 6.37 6.09
N SER A 239 15.25 5.86 4.88
CA SER A 239 14.15 5.44 4.00
C SER A 239 13.32 4.31 4.62
N LEU A 240 13.98 3.35 5.27
CA LEU A 240 13.32 2.28 6.01
C LEU A 240 12.54 2.83 7.20
N CYS A 241 13.13 3.74 7.98
CA CYS A 241 12.46 4.40 9.10
C CYS A 241 11.18 5.10 8.63
N LEU A 242 11.26 5.91 7.57
CA LEU A 242 10.11 6.62 7.02
C LEU A 242 9.03 5.67 6.50
N ALA A 243 9.39 4.62 5.76
CA ALA A 243 8.45 3.61 5.27
C ALA A 243 7.74 2.87 6.42
N LEU A 244 8.49 2.50 7.46
CA LEU A 244 7.96 1.80 8.64
C LEU A 244 7.15 2.73 9.56
N MET A 245 7.30 4.05 9.46
CA MET A 245 6.45 5.00 10.17
C MET A 245 5.08 5.19 9.51
N VAL A 246 4.89 4.79 8.25
CA VAL A 246 3.62 4.97 7.51
C VAL A 246 2.44 4.31 8.24
N PRO A 247 2.49 3.06 8.72
CA PRO A 247 1.35 2.49 9.41
C PRO A 247 1.03 3.17 10.74
N LEU A 248 2.05 3.69 11.44
CA LEU A 248 1.85 4.49 12.66
C LEU A 248 1.18 5.82 12.34
N LEU A 249 1.58 6.48 11.25
CA LEU A 249 0.92 7.69 10.73
C LEU A 249 -0.56 7.42 10.42
N LEU A 250 -0.86 6.34 9.69
CA LEU A 250 -2.23 5.95 9.35
C LEU A 250 -3.06 5.62 10.60
N GLN A 251 -2.45 4.95 11.59
CA GLN A 251 -3.09 4.69 12.88
C GLN A 251 -3.39 6.00 13.63
N GLY A 252 -2.47 6.97 13.62
CA GLY A 252 -2.68 8.31 14.15
C GLY A 252 -3.81 9.07 13.46
N LEU A 253 -3.90 8.96 12.13
CA LEU A 253 -5.00 9.55 11.37
C LEU A 253 -6.35 8.89 11.72
N ALA A 254 -6.39 7.57 11.84
CA ALA A 254 -7.58 6.84 12.26
C ALA A 254 -8.00 7.24 13.69
N ALA A 255 -7.02 7.43 14.58
CA ALA A 255 -7.21 7.91 15.93
C ALA A 255 -7.80 9.33 15.96
N LEU A 256 -7.26 10.25 15.17
CA LEU A 256 -7.79 11.61 15.01
C LEU A 256 -9.26 11.57 14.56
N HIS A 257 -9.58 10.77 13.54
CA HIS A 257 -10.95 10.58 13.06
C HIS A 257 -11.91 10.05 14.13
N SER A 258 -11.42 9.24 15.06
CA SER A 258 -12.23 8.66 16.14
C SER A 258 -12.44 9.61 17.34
N ARG A 259 -11.52 10.56 17.57
CA ARG A 259 -11.56 11.50 18.70
C ARG A 259 -12.32 12.79 18.41
N LEU A 260 -12.58 13.11 17.15
CA LEU A 260 -13.26 14.35 16.79
C LEU A 260 -14.76 14.32 17.17
N PRO A 261 -15.28 15.37 17.83
CA PRO A 261 -16.70 15.48 18.22
C PRO A 261 -17.65 15.57 17.01
N PRO A 262 -18.98 15.44 17.20
CA PRO A 262 -19.95 15.29 16.12
C PRO A 262 -20.01 16.42 15.07
N ALA A 263 -20.71 16.10 13.97
CA ALA A 263 -20.60 16.57 12.58
C ALA A 263 -20.26 18.04 12.28
N LYS A 264 -20.67 19.02 13.11
CA LYS A 264 -20.48 20.44 12.77
C LYS A 264 -19.01 20.87 12.77
N TRP A 265 -18.20 20.37 13.70
CA TRP A 265 -16.78 20.72 13.80
C TRP A 265 -15.85 19.69 13.19
N ARG A 266 -16.36 18.47 12.94
CA ARG A 266 -15.55 17.38 12.42
C ARG A 266 -14.99 17.69 11.03
N THR A 267 -15.79 18.25 10.12
CA THR A 267 -15.34 18.60 8.78
C THR A 267 -14.26 19.69 8.83
N ALA A 268 -14.50 20.77 9.57
CA ALA A 268 -13.53 21.84 9.73
C ALA A 268 -12.21 21.35 10.35
N ALA A 269 -12.27 20.56 11.42
CA ALA A 269 -11.09 20.01 12.08
C ALA A 269 -10.32 19.03 11.19
N LEU A 270 -11.01 18.16 10.44
CA LEU A 270 -10.37 17.27 9.47
C LEU A 270 -9.75 18.05 8.32
N THR A 271 -10.45 19.05 7.76
CA THR A 271 -9.90 19.92 6.72
C THR A 271 -8.66 20.62 7.23
N ALA A 272 -8.69 21.21 8.43
CA ALA A 272 -7.52 21.84 9.03
C ALA A 272 -6.37 20.85 9.24
N ALA A 273 -6.64 19.63 9.71
CA ALA A 273 -5.63 18.60 9.88
C ALA A 273 -5.03 18.14 8.53
N TYR A 274 -5.84 17.99 7.49
CA TYR A 274 -5.36 17.65 6.15
C TYR A 274 -4.58 18.79 5.49
N VAL A 275 -5.03 20.04 5.67
CA VAL A 275 -4.29 21.23 5.23
C VAL A 275 -2.97 21.34 5.99
N ALA A 276 -2.96 21.10 7.30
CA ALA A 276 -1.73 21.07 8.08
C ALA A 276 -0.81 19.93 7.63
N LEU A 277 -1.35 18.75 7.32
CA LEU A 277 -0.56 17.64 6.76
C LEU A 277 -0.01 17.96 5.36
N LEU A 278 -0.73 18.74 4.56
CA LEU A 278 -0.30 19.13 3.22
C LEU A 278 0.75 20.24 3.25
N VAL A 279 0.56 21.27 4.08
CA VAL A 279 1.41 22.46 4.16
C VAL A 279 2.60 22.23 5.09
N PHE A 280 2.39 21.54 6.21
CA PHE A 280 3.37 21.24 7.25
C PHE A 280 3.57 19.73 7.35
N VAL A 281 3.94 19.09 6.24
CA VAL A 281 4.08 17.63 6.12
C VAL A 281 4.89 17.05 7.27
N LEU A 282 6.09 17.58 7.54
CA LEU A 282 6.98 17.02 8.55
C LEU A 282 6.41 17.15 9.98
N PRO A 283 6.06 18.37 10.47
CA PRO A 283 5.52 18.51 11.82
C PRO A 283 4.20 17.75 12.01
N ALA A 284 3.29 17.83 11.04
CA ALA A 284 2.02 17.13 11.10
C ALA A 284 2.21 15.61 11.11
N ALA A 285 3.13 15.09 10.30
CA ALA A 285 3.45 13.66 10.29
C ALA A 285 4.01 13.20 11.64
N ILE A 286 4.91 13.96 12.25
CA ILE A 286 5.46 13.66 13.59
C ILE A 286 4.34 13.60 14.63
N ILE A 287 3.43 14.59 14.64
CA ILE A 287 2.29 14.63 15.57
C ILE A 287 1.39 13.41 15.36
N LEU A 288 1.09 13.04 14.11
CA LEU A 288 0.24 11.90 13.79
C LEU A 288 0.91 10.56 14.17
N VAL A 289 2.21 10.40 13.92
CA VAL A 289 2.97 9.21 14.35
C VAL A 289 2.96 9.09 15.86
N ALA A 290 3.21 10.19 16.58
CA ALA A 290 3.14 10.22 18.05
C ALA A 290 1.73 9.85 18.55
N LEU A 291 0.68 10.39 17.93
CA LEU A 291 -0.71 10.04 18.24
C LEU A 291 -1.00 8.56 17.97
N GLY A 292 -0.45 8.00 16.87
CA GLY A 292 -0.55 6.58 16.52
C GLY A 292 0.11 5.67 17.55
N LEU A 293 1.28 6.04 18.07
CA LEU A 293 1.98 5.35 19.16
C LEU A 293 1.19 5.42 20.47
N VAL A 294 0.70 6.60 20.84
CA VAL A 294 -0.16 6.76 22.03
C VAL A 294 -1.42 5.90 21.90
N GLU A 295 -2.03 5.83 20.73
CA GLU A 295 -3.18 4.97 20.47
C GLU A 295 -2.83 3.47 20.58
N GLN A 296 -1.65 3.09 20.10
CA GLN A 296 -1.19 1.70 20.10
C GLN A 296 -1.10 1.13 21.51
N PHE A 297 -0.57 1.92 22.45
CA PHE A 297 -0.35 1.49 23.83
C PHE A 297 -1.45 1.95 24.80
N GLY A 298 -2.16 3.04 24.48
CA GLY A 298 -3.15 3.66 25.36
C GLY A 298 -4.54 3.03 25.31
N ARG A 299 -4.94 2.36 24.22
CA ARG A 299 -6.23 1.68 24.19
C ARG A 299 -6.20 0.40 25.03
N ARG A 300 -6.95 0.37 26.14
CA ARG A 300 -7.32 -0.89 26.80
C ARG A 300 -8.02 -1.80 25.77
N ASN A 301 -7.74 -3.11 25.80
CA ASN A 301 -8.43 -4.05 24.92
C ASN A 301 -9.95 -3.89 25.15
N PRO A 302 -10.78 -3.78 24.12
CA PRO A 302 -12.21 -3.97 24.33
C PRO A 302 -12.41 -5.35 24.97
N PRO A 303 -13.34 -5.51 25.92
CA PRO A 303 -13.68 -6.83 26.42
C PRO A 303 -13.97 -7.75 25.22
N PRO A 304 -13.58 -9.04 25.28
CA PRO A 304 -13.86 -9.97 24.20
C PRO A 304 -15.35 -9.86 23.85
N ALA A 305 -15.65 -9.64 22.57
CA ALA A 305 -17.02 -9.68 22.10
C ALA A 305 -17.54 -11.07 22.45
N ASN A 306 -18.48 -11.12 23.40
CA ASN A 306 -19.14 -12.34 23.79
C ASN A 306 -19.69 -13.03 22.52
N THR A 307 -19.43 -14.33 22.45
CA THR A 307 -19.84 -15.35 21.48
C THR A 307 -21.03 -15.01 20.60
#